data_AF-A0A842J3F8-F1
#
_entry.id   AF-A0A842J3F8-F1
#
_cell.length_a   1.000
_cell.length_b   1.000
_cell.length_c   1.000
_cell.angle_alpha   90.00
_cell.angle_beta   90.00
_cell.angle_gamma   90.00
#
_symmetry.space_group_name_H-M   'P 1'
#
loop_
_entity.id
_entity.type
_entity.pdbx_description
1 polymer ?
#
loop_
_entity_poly.entity_id
_entity_poly.type
_entity_poly.pdbx_seq_one_letter_code
_entity_poly.pdbx_strand_id
1 'polypeptide(L)' 'MLRIRVGVRYKCKKCGAFLVEKNEAGYFISNKKANKISMNGSIYKIVCQCGIESKYEI' A
#
# COMPACT_ATOMS: atom_id res chain seq x y z
N MET A 1 -14.86 -4.79 22.24
CA MET A 1 -14.67 -4.53 20.79
C MET A 1 -13.25 -4.00 20.57
N LEU A 2 -12.32 -4.86 20.10
CA LEU A 2 -10.98 -4.40 19.72
C LEU A 2 -11.09 -3.53 18.46
N ARG A 3 -10.99 -2.20 18.63
CA ARG A 3 -10.80 -1.26 17.53
C ARG A 3 -9.34 -1.39 17.08
N ILE A 4 -9.10 -2.21 16.07
CA ILE A 4 -7.81 -2.23 15.35
C ILE A 4 -7.64 -0.82 14.77
N ARG A 5 -6.67 -0.03 15.26
CA ARG A 5 -6.49 1.32 14.72
C ARG A 5 -5.87 1.16 13.33
N VAL A 6 -6.43 1.93 12.41
CA VAL A 6 -6.03 1.87 11.00
C VAL A 6 -4.62 2.46 10.89
N GLY A 7 -3.63 1.66 10.48
CA GLY A 7 -2.28 2.14 10.24
C GLY A 7 -2.14 2.89 8.91
N VAL A 8 -0.90 3.04 8.42
CA VAL A 8 -0.59 3.86 7.23
C VAL A 8 -1.22 3.26 5.97
N ARG A 9 -2.02 4.07 5.26
CA ARG A 9 -2.70 3.68 4.02
C ARG A 9 -2.03 4.30 2.79
N TYR A 10 -1.61 3.45 1.87
CA TYR A 10 -1.05 3.84 0.59
C TYR A 10 -2.12 3.76 -0.51
N LYS A 11 -2.31 4.88 -1.21
CA LYS A 11 -3.34 5.04 -2.24
C LYS A 11 -2.72 5.44 -3.57
N CYS A 12 -3.28 4.92 -4.63
CA CYS A 12 -3.02 5.34 -6.00
C CYS A 12 -3.31 6.84 -6.17
N LYS A 13 -2.30 7.64 -6.55
CA LYS A 13 -2.49 9.08 -6.80
C LYS A 13 -3.46 9.40 -7.95
N LYS A 14 -3.53 8.53 -8.97
CA LYS A 14 -4.36 8.76 -10.16
C LYS A 14 -5.82 8.37 -10.00
N CYS A 15 -6.06 7.29 -9.28
CA CYS A 15 -7.35 6.61 -9.22
C CYS A 15 -7.97 6.66 -7.82
N GLY A 16 -7.26 7.21 -6.83
CA GLY A 16 -7.67 7.27 -5.43
C GLY A 16 -7.82 5.90 -4.75
N ALA A 17 -7.62 4.81 -5.50
CA ALA A 17 -7.82 3.46 -5.02
C ALA A 17 -6.76 3.09 -3.99
N PHE A 18 -7.20 2.39 -2.95
CA PHE A 18 -6.33 1.85 -1.93
C PHE A 18 -5.49 0.69 -2.50
N LEU A 19 -4.18 0.73 -2.27
CA LEU A 19 -3.23 -0.24 -2.82
C LEU A 19 -2.63 -1.13 -1.73
N VAL A 20 -2.14 -0.55 -0.64
CA VAL A 20 -1.51 -1.27 0.48
C VAL A 20 -1.80 -0.55 1.81
N GLU A 21 -2.12 -1.30 2.86
CA GLU A 21 -2.31 -0.80 4.23
C GLU A 21 -1.32 -1.53 5.11
N LYS A 22 -0.54 -0.76 5.87
CA LYS A 22 0.25 -1.31 6.97
C LYS A 22 -0.63 -1.27 8.21
N ASN A 23 -0.95 -2.42 8.79
CA ASN A 23 -1.67 -2.44 10.06
C ASN A 23 -0.72 -2.11 11.23
N GLU A 24 -1.27 -1.85 12.43
CA GLU A 24 -0.46 -1.59 13.63
C GLU A 24 0.45 -2.77 14.02
N ALA A 25 0.09 -3.99 13.61
CA ALA A 25 0.90 -5.18 13.80
C ALA A 25 2.05 -5.30 12.77
N GLY A 26 2.22 -4.31 11.87
CA GLY A 26 3.30 -4.28 10.89
C GLY A 26 3.06 -5.11 9.63
N TYR A 27 1.90 -5.76 9.50
CA TYR A 27 1.53 -6.52 8.30
C TYR A 27 1.04 -5.59 7.19
N PHE A 28 1.46 -5.91 5.97
CA PHE A 28 1.04 -5.21 4.76
C PHE A 28 -0.13 -5.96 4.12
N ILE A 29 -1.28 -5.31 4.05
CA ILE A 29 -2.48 -5.82 3.39
C ILE A 29 -2.53 -5.19 2.00
N SER A 30 -2.26 -5.99 0.96
CA SER A 30 -2.36 -5.55 -0.43
C SER A 30 -3.79 -5.67 -0.95
N ASN A 31 -4.21 -4.70 -1.75
CA ASN A 31 -5.51 -4.71 -2.44
C ASN A 31 -5.36 -5.32 -3.84
N LYS A 32 -6.43 -5.93 -4.39
CA LYS A 32 -6.50 -6.40 -5.80
C LYS A 32 -6.14 -5.32 -6.84
N LYS A 33 -6.29 -4.04 -6.50
CA LYS A 33 -5.90 -2.91 -7.37
C LYS A 33 -4.38 -2.68 -7.42
N ALA A 34 -3.62 -3.22 -6.48
CA ALA A 34 -2.16 -3.27 -6.55
C ALA A 34 -1.76 -4.37 -7.54
N ASN A 35 -1.17 -3.97 -8.66
CA ASN A 35 -0.76 -4.87 -9.73
C ASN A 35 0.61 -5.50 -9.42
N LYS A 36 1.57 -4.68 -8.98
CA LYS A 36 2.89 -5.15 -8.54
C LYS A 36 3.29 -4.44 -7.27
N ILE A 37 3.89 -5.21 -6.36
CA ILE A 37 4.51 -4.68 -5.14
C ILE A 37 5.94 -5.21 -5.16
N SER A 38 6.90 -4.31 -5.17
CA SER A 38 8.32 -4.64 -5.10
C SER A 38 8.92 -3.90 -3.90
N MET A 39 9.69 -4.63 -3.12
CA MET A 39 10.42 -4.09 -1.97
C MET A 39 11.88 -3.99 -2.37
N ASN A 40 12.47 -2.81 -2.25
CA ASN A 40 13.91 -2.61 -2.41
C ASN A 40 14.47 -1.92 -1.17
N GLY A 41 14.97 -2.72 -0.23
CA GLY A 41 15.35 -2.24 1.11
C GLY A 41 14.15 -1.61 1.83
N SER A 42 14.29 -0.33 2.18
CA SER A 42 13.27 0.47 2.87
C SER A 42 12.24 1.14 1.94
N ILE A 43 12.25 0.82 0.64
CA ILE A 43 11.33 1.44 -0.33
C ILE A 43 10.36 0.39 -0.87
N TYR A 44 9.07 0.62 -0.66
CA TYR A 44 8.00 -0.09 -1.35
C TYR A 44 7.64 0.62 -2.65
N LYS A 45 7.87 -0.06 -3.77
CA LYS A 45 7.33 0.33 -5.07
C LYS A 45 6.03 -0.40 -5.31
N ILE A 46 4.93 0.34 -5.37
CA ILE A 46 3.61 -0.22 -5.62
C ILE A 46 3.10 0.33 -6.94
N VAL A 47 2.89 -0.57 -7.90
CA VAL A 47 2.29 -0.26 -9.20
C VAL A 47 0.81 -0.56 -9.12
N CYS A 48 0.00 0.47 -9.31
CA CYS A 48 -1.44 0.34 -9.47
C CYS A 48 -1.79 -0.37 -10.79
N GLN A 49 -2.93 -1.07 -10.86
CA GLN A 49 -3.48 -1.60 -12.12
C GLN A 49 -3.63 -0.54 -13.22
N CYS A 50 -3.78 0.72 -12.85
CA CYS A 50 -3.81 1.86 -13.73
C CYS A 50 -2.46 2.21 -14.37
N GLY A 51 -1.39 1.45 -14.09
CA GLY A 51 -0.03 1.64 -14.62
C GLY A 51 0.82 2.67 -13.88
N ILE A 52 0.27 3.33 -12.85
CA ILE A 52 1.00 4.33 -12.06
C ILE A 52 1.81 3.62 -10.98
N GLU A 53 3.12 3.87 -10.98
CA GLU A 53 4.01 3.50 -9.88
C GLU A 53 3.96 4.57 -8.78
N SER A 54 3.85 4.13 -7.53
CA SER A 54 4.00 4.99 -6.35
C SER A 54 5.06 4.38 -5.43
N LYS A 55 6.00 5.21 -5.00
CA LYS A 55 7.10 4.83 -4.11
C LYS A 55 6.76 5.30 -2.70
N TYR A 56 6.91 4.43 -1.74
CA TYR A 56 6.65 4.70 -0.33
C TYR A 56 7.84 4.24 0.49
N GLU A 57 8.42 5.17 1.24
CA GLU A 57 9.47 4.91 2.21
C GLU A 57 8.82 4.48 3.53
N ILE A 58 9.33 3.41 4.14
CA ILE A 58 8.91 2.90 5.47
C ILE A 58 9.76 3.45 6.59
#